data_AF-A0A531KR90-F1
#
_entry.id   AF-A0A531KR90-F1
#
_cell.length_a   1.000
_cell.length_b   1.000
_cell.length_c   1.000
_cell.angle_alpha   90.00
_cell.angle_beta   90.00
_cell.angle_gamma   90.00
#
_symmetry.space_group_name_H-M   'P 1'
#
loop_
_entity.id
_entity.type
_entity.pdbx_description
1 polymer ?
#
loop_
_entity_poly.entity_id
_entity_poly.type
_entity_poly.pdbx_seq_one_letter_code
_entity_poly.pdbx_strand_id
1 'polypeptide(L)'
;MFPSGKWKLTLDPKLSGRIRLSQGGDVDLSCLDIVSVSTSKALLWHTVEIRARGRTDNLSSLSGDASEQLAADLHAFINSHLFDLIGTETD
;
A
#
# COMPACT_ATOMS: atom_id res chain seq x y z
N MET A 1 -22.21 3.49 13.13
CA MET A 1 -20.76 3.68 13.34
C MET A 1 -20.05 2.73 12.39
N PHE A 2 -19.22 3.24 11.48
CA PHE A 2 -18.50 2.40 10.52
C PHE A 2 -17.46 1.56 11.26
N PRO A 3 -17.27 0.26 10.93
CA PRO A 3 -16.21 -0.53 11.55
C PRO A 3 -14.87 0.09 11.15
N SER A 4 -14.12 0.61 12.11
CA SER A 4 -12.75 1.06 11.85
C SER A 4 -11.95 -0.11 11.28
N GLY A 5 -11.29 0.12 10.14
CA GLY A 5 -10.38 -0.87 9.57
C GLY A 5 -9.37 -1.28 10.64
N LYS A 6 -9.24 -2.58 10.92
CA LYS A 6 -8.25 -3.12 11.86
C LYS A 6 -6.87 -3.24 11.21
N TRP A 7 -6.47 -2.20 10.49
CA TRP A 7 -5.19 -2.16 9.80
C TRP A 7 -4.55 -0.79 9.96
N LYS A 8 -3.22 -0.78 9.95
CA LYS A 8 -2.40 0.44 9.88
C LYS A 8 -1.33 0.24 8.84
N LEU A 9 -1.26 1.16 7.88
CA LEU A 9 -0.20 1.22 6.88
C LEU A 9 0.76 2.35 7.24
N THR A 10 2.06 2.13 7.15
CA THR A 10 3.08 3.14 7.39
C THR A 10 4.05 3.19 6.20
N LEU A 11 4.12 4.37 5.60
CA LEU A 11 5.04 4.72 4.53
C LEU A 11 6.13 5.59 5.14
N ASP A 12 7.32 5.03 5.36
CA ASP A 12 8.46 5.77 5.91
C ASP A 12 9.41 6.12 4.76
N PRO A 13 9.54 7.40 4.37
CA PRO A 13 10.46 7.82 3.31
C PRO A 13 11.93 7.47 3.61
N LYS A 14 12.30 7.29 4.89
CA LYS A 14 13.66 6.87 5.27
C LYS A 14 13.90 5.37 5.01
N LEU A 15 12.84 4.60 4.82
CA LEU A 15 12.85 3.17 4.51
C LEU A 15 12.08 2.91 3.21
N SER A 16 12.39 3.69 2.16
CA SER A 16 11.62 3.74 0.90
C SER A 16 11.41 2.39 0.19
N GLY A 17 12.24 1.39 0.46
CA GLY A 17 12.09 0.04 -0.09
C GLY A 17 11.05 -0.85 0.60
N ARG A 18 10.44 -0.41 1.71
CA ARG A 18 9.49 -1.22 2.49
C ARG A 18 8.27 -0.42 2.93
N ILE A 19 7.13 -1.09 2.92
CA ILE A 19 5.87 -0.60 3.47
C ILE A 19 5.52 -1.46 4.68
N ARG A 20 5.26 -0.84 5.84
CA ARG A 20 4.86 -1.58 7.03
C ARG A 20 3.34 -1.65 7.12
N LEU A 21 2.80 -2.86 7.17
CA LEU A 21 1.38 -3.14 7.37
C LEU A 21 1.19 -3.86 8.71
N SER A 22 0.33 -3.31 9.56
CA SER A 22 -0.13 -3.95 10.79
C SER A 22 -1.58 -4.38 10.62
N GLN A 23 -1.86 -5.69 10.56
CA GLN A 23 -3.20 -6.26 10.42
C GLN A 23 -3.27 -7.62 11.13
N GLY A 24 -3.53 -7.61 12.45
CA GLY A 24 -3.43 -8.83 13.29
C GLY A 24 -1.99 -9.28 13.56
N GLY A 25 -1.02 -8.53 13.07
CA GLY A 25 0.43 -8.71 13.20
C GLY A 25 1.14 -7.73 12.27
N ASP A 26 2.42 -7.48 12.52
CA ASP A 26 3.22 -6.57 11.70
C ASP A 26 3.93 -7.34 10.58
N VAL A 27 3.82 -6.84 9.35
CA VAL A 27 4.55 -7.32 8.19
C VAL A 27 5.19 -6.15 7.45
N ASP A 28 6.42 -6.35 6.99
CA ASP A 28 7.06 -5.44 6.05
C ASP A 28 6.87 -6.00 4.62
N LEU A 29 6.24 -5.21 3.76
CA LEU A 29 6.05 -5.48 2.34
C LEU A 29 7.19 -4.82 1.56
N SER A 30 7.93 -5.61 0.77
CA SER A 30 8.96 -5.08 -0.14
C SER A 30 8.33 -4.40 -1.34
N CYS A 31 8.72 -3.16 -1.64
CA CYS A 31 8.22 -2.42 -2.81
C CYS A 31 8.48 -3.17 -4.12
N LEU A 32 9.59 -3.91 -4.21
CA LEU A 32 9.96 -4.70 -5.40
C LEU A 32 9.17 -6.01 -5.56
N ASP A 33 8.45 -6.42 -4.52
CA ASP A 33 7.58 -7.59 -4.56
C ASP A 33 6.12 -7.23 -4.81
N ILE A 34 5.74 -5.96 -4.71
CA ILE A 34 4.40 -5.48 -5.03
C ILE A 34 4.21 -5.53 -6.55
N VAL A 35 3.20 -6.28 -6.98
CA VAL A 35 2.86 -6.47 -8.39
C VAL A 35 1.68 -5.62 -8.83
N SER A 36 0.79 -5.25 -7.91
CA SER A 36 -0.32 -4.33 -8.20
C SER A 36 -0.91 -3.72 -6.93
N VAL A 37 -1.36 -2.48 -7.02
CA VAL A 37 -2.26 -1.83 -6.07
C VAL A 37 -3.54 -1.48 -6.80
N SER A 38 -4.70 -1.86 -6.26
CA SER A 38 -5.99 -1.58 -6.89
C SER A 38 -7.05 -1.21 -5.88
N THR A 39 -8.09 -0.49 -6.31
CA THR A 39 -9.26 -0.18 -5.50
C THR A 39 -10.45 -1.02 -5.94
N SER A 40 -11.27 -1.44 -4.98
CA SER A 40 -12.54 -2.11 -5.25
C SER A 40 -13.67 -1.48 -4.43
N LYS A 41 -14.85 -1.41 -5.04
CA LYS A 41 -16.06 -0.88 -4.44
C LYS A 41 -16.96 -2.03 -3.98
N ALA A 42 -17.43 -1.95 -2.74
CA ALA A 42 -18.52 -2.76 -2.22
C ALA A 42 -19.77 -1.90 -2.00
N LEU A 43 -20.80 -2.45 -1.35
CA LEU A 43 -22.08 -1.77 -1.13
C LEU A 43 -21.94 -0.48 -0.31
N LEU A 44 -21.13 -0.51 0.76
CA LEU A 44 -21.02 0.60 1.73
C LEU A 44 -19.57 1.06 1.97
N TRP A 45 -18.58 0.35 1.45
CA TRP A 45 -17.18 0.63 1.68
C TRP A 45 -16.36 0.32 0.44
N HIS A 46 -15.16 0.87 0.43
CA HIS A 46 -14.13 0.58 -0.55
C HIS A 46 -12.98 -0.17 0.13
N THR A 47 -12.22 -0.88 -0.68
CA THR A 47 -11.03 -1.63 -0.27
C THR A 47 -9.88 -1.28 -1.18
N VAL A 48 -8.70 -1.03 -0.62
CA VAL A 48 -7.45 -1.07 -1.39
C VAL A 48 -6.86 -2.47 -1.26
N GLU A 49 -6.63 -3.12 -2.39
CA GLU A 49 -5.97 -4.42 -2.48
C GLU A 49 -4.51 -4.21 -2.88
N ILE A 50 -3.59 -4.70 -2.06
CA ILE A 50 -2.15 -4.74 -2.34
C ILE A 50 -1.81 -6.20 -2.67
N ARG A 51 -1.36 -6.46 -3.90
CA ARG A 51 -0.82 -7.77 -4.28
C ARG A 51 0.69 -7.71 -4.31
N ALA A 52 1.31 -8.62 -3.58
CA ALA A 52 2.73 -8.91 -3.65
C ALA A 52 2.97 -10.36 -4.10
N ARG A 53 4.21 -10.71 -4.46
CA ARG A 53 4.56 -12.10 -4.80
C ARG A 53 4.20 -13.03 -3.63
N GLY A 54 3.21 -13.90 -3.85
CA GLY A 54 2.77 -14.88 -2.86
C GLY A 54 1.85 -14.37 -1.75
N ARG A 55 1.40 -13.11 -1.79
CA ARG A 55 0.49 -12.53 -0.79
C ARG A 55 -0.44 -11.48 -1.36
N THR A 56 -1.66 -11.43 -0.84
CA THR A 56 -2.61 -10.33 -1.09
C THR A 56 -3.11 -9.80 0.25
N ASP A 57 -3.02 -8.49 0.46
CA ASP A 57 -3.50 -7.79 1.65
C ASP A 57 -4.66 -6.85 1.25
N ASN A 58 -5.73 -6.86 2.06
CA ASN A 58 -6.93 -6.08 1.81
C ASN A 58 -7.15 -5.03 2.91
N LEU A 59 -7.14 -3.75 2.51
CA LEU A 59 -7.34 -2.59 3.36
C LEU A 59 -8.77 -2.06 3.18
N SER A 60 -9.72 -2.68 3.87
CA SER A 60 -11.15 -2.36 3.78
C SER A 60 -11.58 -1.25 4.76
N SER A 61 -12.88 -0.94 4.75
CA SER A 61 -13.51 0.10 5.58
C SER A 61 -13.13 1.54 5.21
N LEU A 62 -12.86 1.78 3.93
CA LEU A 62 -12.55 3.11 3.39
C LEU A 62 -13.80 3.73 2.73
N SER A 63 -13.86 5.06 2.70
CA SER A 63 -14.70 5.78 1.75
C SER A 63 -14.10 5.66 0.33
N GLY A 64 -14.87 6.06 -0.69
CA GLY A 64 -14.38 6.11 -2.09
C GLY A 64 -13.10 6.93 -2.20
N ASP A 65 -13.18 8.22 -1.87
CA ASP A 65 -12.05 9.16 -1.94
C ASP A 65 -10.84 8.69 -1.13
N ALA A 66 -11.06 8.12 0.08
CA ALA A 66 -9.96 7.62 0.90
C ALA A 66 -9.28 6.40 0.27
N SER A 67 -10.02 5.53 -0.43
CA SER A 67 -9.43 4.41 -1.16
C SER A 67 -8.62 4.85 -2.37
N GLU A 68 -9.08 5.86 -3.10
CA GLU A 68 -8.38 6.42 -4.25
C GLU A 68 -7.10 7.15 -3.81
N GLN A 69 -7.19 7.98 -2.76
CA GLN A 69 -6.04 8.67 -2.20
C GLN A 69 -4.98 7.67 -1.69
N LEU A 70 -5.40 6.65 -0.95
CA LEU A 70 -4.47 5.64 -0.45
C LEU A 70 -3.76 4.86 -1.57
N ALA A 71 -4.48 4.53 -2.65
CA ALA A 71 -3.87 3.89 -3.81
C ALA A 71 -2.88 4.83 -4.52
N ALA A 72 -3.20 6.12 -4.64
CA ALA A 72 -2.30 7.12 -5.20
C ALA A 72 -1.03 7.30 -4.36
N ASP A 73 -1.16 7.38 -3.03
CA ASP A 73 -0.04 7.50 -2.10
C ASP A 73 0.89 6.28 -2.16
N LEU A 74 0.31 5.08 -2.24
CA LEU A 74 1.05 3.83 -2.43
C LEU A 74 1.83 3.83 -3.75
N HIS A 75 1.19 4.19 -4.86
CA HIS A 75 1.87 4.29 -6.15
C HIS A 75 2.99 5.32 -6.13
N ALA A 76 2.76 6.50 -5.56
CA ALA A 76 3.76 7.56 -5.46
C ALA A 76 4.98 7.10 -4.65
N PHE A 77 4.75 6.44 -3.50
CA PHE A 77 5.81 5.92 -2.65
C PHE A 77 6.64 4.83 -3.35
N ILE A 78 5.98 3.85 -3.97
CA ILE A 78 6.66 2.77 -4.72
C ILE A 78 7.47 3.35 -5.87
N ASN A 79 6.88 4.24 -6.67
CA ASN A 79 7.55 4.86 -7.81
C ASN A 79 8.75 5.71 -7.36
N SER A 80 8.64 6.46 -6.25
CA SER A 80 9.78 7.20 -5.70
C SER A 80 10.96 6.27 -5.41
N HIS A 81 10.70 5.12 -4.76
CA HIS A 81 11.75 4.14 -4.49
C HIS A 81 12.37 3.55 -5.76
N LEU A 82 11.54 3.22 -6.76
CA LEU A 82 12.02 2.69 -8.04
C LEU A 82 12.90 3.72 -8.78
N PHE A 83 12.52 5.00 -8.75
CA PHE A 83 13.33 6.06 -9.35
C PHE A 83 14.66 6.26 -8.62
N ASP A 84 14.66 6.20 -7.29
CA ASP A 84 15.90 6.28 -6.51
C ASP A 84 16.86 5.15 -6.90
N LEU A 85 16.36 3.91 -7.07
CA LEU A 85 17.18 2.78 -7.50
C LEU A 85 17.79 2.98 -8.89
N ILE A 86 17.01 3.46 -9.86
CA ILE A 86 17.50 3.75 -11.22
C ILE A 86 18.57 4.87 -11.18
N GLY A 87 18.34 5.93 -10.39
CA GLY A 87 19.30 7.01 -10.22
C GLY A 87 20.64 6.51 -9.68
N THR A 88 20.61 5.58 -8.73
CA THR A 88 21.82 4.98 -8.15
C THR A 88 22.56 3.99 -9.06
N GLU A 89 21.93 3.44 -10.11
CA GLU A 89 22.62 2.58 -11.09
C GLU A 89 23.47 3.36 -12.10
N THR A 90 23.31 4.69 -12.14
CA THR A 90 23.95 5.55 -13.14
C THR A 90 25.22 6.25 -12.61
N ASP A 91 25.56 6.05 -11.34
CA ASP A 91 26.81 6.49 -10.67
C ASP A 91 27.81 5.33 -10.51
#